data_AF-A0A497KGU2-F1
#
_entry.id   AF-A0A497KGU2-F1
#
_cell.length_a   1.000
_cell.length_b   1.000
_cell.length_c   1.000
_cell.angle_alpha   90.00
_cell.angle_beta   90.00
_cell.angle_gamma   90.00
#
_symmetry.space_group_name_H-M   'P 1'
#
loop_
_entity.id
_entity.type
_entity.pdbx_description
1 polymer ?
#
loop_
_entity_poly.entity_id
_entity_poly.type
_entity_poly.pdbx_seq_one_letter_code
_entity_poly.pdbx_strand_id
1 'polypeptide(L)' 'QEDEVLRALEKVSEYKFPRERVFLMPLGATRAEYLSNAPRVWEWCVKYGVRFSPRLHIAIFDTKRGV' A
#
# COMPACT_ATOMS: atom_id res chain seq x y z
N GLN A 1 -4.90 3.20 11.23
CA GLN A 1 -4.26 2.86 9.93
C GLN A 1 -4.56 1.42 9.53
N GLU A 2 -4.30 0.41 10.38
CA GLU A 2 -4.70 -0.99 10.07
C GLU A 2 -6.22 -1.15 9.92
N ASP A 3 -7.02 -0.42 10.72
CA ASP A 3 -8.49 -0.43 10.61
C ASP A 3 -8.98 0.00 9.22
N GLU A 4 -8.27 0.89 8.53
CA GLU A 4 -8.62 1.30 7.17
C GLU A 4 -8.36 0.18 6.16
N VAL A 5 -7.28 -0.59 6.36
CA VAL A 5 -7.00 -1.79 5.58
C VAL A 5 -8.11 -2.81 5.80
N LEU A 6 -8.52 -3.06 7.05
CA LEU A 6 -9.60 -3.99 7.36
C LEU A 6 -10.92 -3.58 6.70
N ARG A 7 -11.32 -2.31 6.81
CA ARG A 7 -12.53 -1.80 6.14
C ARG A 7 -12.47 -1.92 4.61
N ALA A 8 -11.30 -1.71 4.01
CA ALA A 8 -11.12 -1.90 2.58
C ALA A 8 -11.28 -3.38 2.18
N LEU A 9 -10.71 -4.30 2.97
CA LEU A 9 -10.80 -5.74 2.73
C LEU A 9 -12.21 -6.30 2.95
N GLU A 10 -12.95 -5.77 3.92
CA GLU A 10 -14.37 -6.07 4.11
C GLU A 10 -15.16 -5.75 2.84
N LYS A 11 -15.02 -4.52 2.31
CA LYS A 11 -15.66 -4.13 1.04
C LYS A 11 -15.25 -5.01 -0.14
N VAL A 12 -13.95 -5.30 -0.31
CA VAL A 12 -13.48 -6.22 -1.36
C VAL A 12 -14.18 -7.59 -1.26
N SER A 13 -14.35 -8.09 -0.04
CA SER A 13 -15.00 -9.39 0.20
C SER A 13 -16.49 -9.38 -0.14
N GLU A 14 -17.21 -8.26 0.08
CA GLU A 14 -18.61 -8.10 -0.31
C GLU A 14 -18.80 -8.29 -1.83
N TYR A 15 -17.85 -7.80 -2.63
CA TYR A 15 -17.85 -7.95 -4.09
C TYR A 15 -17.24 -9.27 -4.58
N LYS A 16 -16.88 -10.20 -3.68
CA LYS A 16 -16.23 -11.48 -3.99
C LYS A 16 -14.95 -11.33 -4.85
N PHE A 17 -14.24 -10.23 -4.67
CA PHE A 17 -13.03 -9.95 -5.45
C PHE A 17 -11.83 -10.73 -4.87
N PRO A 18 -10.98 -11.36 -5.71
CA PRO A 18 -9.87 -12.17 -5.23
C PRO A 18 -8.82 -11.31 -4.51
N ARG A 19 -8.34 -11.77 -3.35
CA ARG A 19 -7.38 -11.05 -2.50
C ARG A 19 -6.05 -10.81 -3.21
N GLU A 20 -5.65 -11.72 -4.09
CA GLU A 20 -4.42 -11.63 -4.88
C GLU A 20 -4.46 -10.50 -5.91
N ARG A 21 -5.63 -9.89 -6.15
CA ARG A 21 -5.80 -8.72 -7.01
C ARG A 21 -5.97 -7.41 -6.23
N VAL A 22 -5.91 -7.46 -4.90
CA VAL A 22 -5.90 -6.28 -4.04
C VAL A 22 -4.46 -5.85 -3.82
N PHE A 23 -4.23 -4.54 -3.91
CA PHE A 23 -2.92 -3.95 -3.73
C PHE A 23 -2.96 -2.92 -2.60
N LEU A 24 -1.99 -3.01 -1.68
CA LEU A 24 -1.73 -1.97 -0.69
C LEU A 24 -0.48 -1.19 -1.09
N MET A 25 -0.55 0.13 -0.98
CA MET A 25 0.56 1.03 -1.28
C MET A 25 0.89 1.86 -0.04
N PRO A 26 2.17 2.02 0.34
CA PRO A 26 2.55 2.92 1.41
C PRO A 26 2.18 4.37 1.11
N LEU A 27 1.57 5.04 2.09
CA LEU A 27 1.30 6.46 2.03
C LEU A 27 2.61 7.25 2.23
N GLY A 28 2.76 8.34 1.49
CA GLY A 28 3.87 9.28 1.64
C GLY A 28 3.86 10.31 0.53
N ALA A 29 4.16 11.56 0.87
CA ALA A 29 4.41 12.65 -0.08
C ALA A 29 5.92 12.82 -0.35
N THR A 30 6.77 12.40 0.59
CA THR A 30 8.23 12.35 0.45
C THR A 30 8.76 10.91 0.50
N ARG A 31 10.00 10.71 0.06
CA ARG A 31 10.71 9.43 0.18
C ARG A 31 10.81 9.01 1.64
N ALA A 32 11.07 9.94 2.55
CA ALA A 32 11.20 9.64 3.97
C ALA A 32 9.90 9.07 4.55
N GLU A 33 8.76 9.73 4.30
CA GLU A 33 7.44 9.25 4.74
C GLU A 33 7.06 7.91 4.10
N TYR A 34 7.35 7.76 2.80
CA TYR A 34 7.10 6.52 2.08
C TYR A 34 7.88 5.35 2.71
N LEU A 35 9.18 5.55 2.98
CA LEU A 35 10.05 4.54 3.56
C LEU A 35 9.72 4.24 5.03
N SER A 36 9.23 5.23 5.80
CA SER A 36 8.79 4.97 7.18
C SER A 36 7.53 4.12 7.25
N ASN A 37 6.65 4.22 6.24
CA ASN A 37 5.38 3.47 6.18
C ASN A 37 5.51 2.11 5.47
N ALA A 38 6.49 1.96 4.57
CA ALA A 38 6.63 0.76 3.75
C ALA A 38 6.73 -0.56 4.53
N PRO A 39 7.52 -0.68 5.62
CA PRO A 39 7.61 -1.91 6.40
C PRO A 39 6.26 -2.36 6.98
N ARG A 40 5.49 -1.42 7.52
CA ARG A 40 4.17 -1.73 8.10
C ARG A 40 3.16 -2.16 7.04
N VAL A 41 3.16 -1.52 5.87
CA VAL A 41 2.29 -1.95 4.77
C VAL A 41 2.68 -3.34 4.26
N TRP A 42 3.97 -3.65 4.21
CA TRP A 42 4.45 -5.00 3.87
C TRP A 42 3.93 -6.05 4.85
N GLU A 43 3.99 -5.79 6.16
CA GLU A 43 3.44 -6.69 7.19
C GLU A 43 1.95 -6.97 6.95
N TRP A 44 1.16 -5.95 6.62
CA TRP A 44 -0.26 -6.13 6.28
C TRP A 44 -0.48 -6.92 5.00
N CYS A 45 0.32 -6.70 3.95
CA CYS A 45 0.26 -7.48 2.72
C CYS A 45 0.41 -8.98 3.00
N VAL A 46 1.43 -9.34 3.78
CA VAL A 46 1.69 -10.73 4.19
C VAL A 46 0.55 -11.27 5.05
N LYS A 47 0.14 -10.52 6.08
CA LYS A 47 -0.91 -10.91 7.02
C LYS A 47 -2.26 -11.19 6.35
N TYR A 48 -2.62 -10.41 5.33
CA TYR A 48 -3.96 -10.47 4.73
C TYR A 48 -4.01 -11.13 3.35
N GLY A 49 -2.87 -11.65 2.85
CA GLY A 49 -2.78 -12.31 1.55
C GLY A 49 -3.05 -11.37 0.38
N VAL A 50 -2.61 -10.11 0.48
CA VAL A 50 -2.76 -9.10 -0.57
C VAL A 50 -1.41 -8.64 -1.10
N ARG A 51 -1.38 -7.99 -2.26
CA ARG A 51 -0.13 -7.61 -2.92
C ARG A 51 0.36 -6.25 -2.44
N PHE A 52 1.68 -6.10 -2.40
CA PHE A 52 2.33 -4.81 -2.18
C PHE A 52 2.49 -4.07 -3.51
N SER A 53 2.14 -2.79 -3.53
CA SER A 53 2.35 -1.91 -4.67
C SER A 53 3.36 -0.81 -4.31
N PRO A 54 4.52 -0.74 -4.98
CA PRO A 54 5.50 0.31 -4.73
C PRO A 54 5.10 1.63 -5.39
N ARG A 55 5.47 2.76 -4.76
CA ARG A 55 5.35 4.10 -5.36
C ARG A 55 6.72 4.55 -5.88
N LEU A 56 7.16 3.92 -6.97
CA LEU A 56 8.53 4.04 -7.49
C LEU A 56 8.97 5.48 -7.74
N HIS A 57 8.07 6.35 -8.19
CA HIS A 57 8.39 7.76 -8.39
C HIS A 57 8.91 8.43 -7.12
N ILE A 58 8.23 8.26 -5.98
CA ILE A 58 8.66 8.82 -4.70
C ILE A 58 9.92 8.10 -4.20
N ALA A 59 9.99 6.78 -4.38
CA ALA A 59 11.17 6.02 -3.97
C ALA A 59 12.45 6.46 -4.71
N ILE A 60 12.36 6.71 -6.02
CA ILE A 60 13.50 7.02 -6.89
C ILE A 60 13.75 8.53 -6.95
N PHE A 61 12.72 9.34 -7.16
CA PHE A 61 12.84 10.76 -7.47
C PHE A 61 12.33 11.70 -6.36
N ASP A 62 11.84 11.16 -5.25
CA ASP A 62 11.27 11.93 -4.14
C ASP A 62 10.16 12.88 -4.64
N THR A 63 10.23 14.16 -4.30
CA THR A 63 9.22 15.17 -4.68
C THR A 63 9.45 15.79 -6.07
N LYS A 64 10.49 15.35 -6.80
CA LYS A 64 10.83 15.89 -8.13
C LYS A 64 9.72 15.58 -9.14
N ARG A 65 9.35 16.55 -9.98
CA ARG A 65 8.31 16.41 -11.02
C ARG A 65 8.93 16.47 -12.42
N GLY A 66 8.27 15.86 -13.40
CA GLY A 66 8.69 15.89 -14.81
C GLY A 66 9.94 15.05 -15.12
N VAL A 67 10.03 13.87 -14.50
CA VAL A 67 11.09 12.86 -14.75
C VAL A 67 10.57 11.74 -15.63
#